data_AF-A0A8S3FHY6-F1
#
_entry.id   AF-A0A8S3FHY6-F1
#
_cell.length_a   1.000
_cell.length_b   1.000
_cell.length_c   1.000
_cell.angle_alpha   90.00
_cell.angle_beta   90.00
_cell.angle_gamma   90.00
#
_symmetry.space_group_name_H-M   'P 1'
#
loop_
_entity.id
_entity.type
_entity.pdbx_description
1 polymer ?
#
loop_
_entity_poly.entity_id
_entity_poly.type
_entity_poly.pdbx_seq_one_letter_code
_entity_poly.pdbx_strand_id
1 'polypeptide(L)'
;CPYILNRSSWDAQPYISREKLKTLPVTHIVIRQLPASNSIVNQQDCIKTIKDLQDSQMKQRGWADIGYNFLLCSDSDDQQQIYRGRGWTYVGAHCIGYNFKSLGKNKLLFLTSLSNTF
;
A
#
# COMPACT_ATOMS: atom_id res chain seq x y z
N CYS A 1 12.45 -13.17 6.74
CA CYS A 1 11.73 -12.42 5.69
C CYS A 1 10.32 -12.11 6.19
N PRO A 2 9.84 -10.86 6.13
CA PRO A 2 8.48 -10.53 6.58
C PRO A 2 7.43 -11.21 5.69
N TYR A 3 6.35 -11.67 6.30
CA TYR A 3 5.25 -12.31 5.59
C TYR A 3 4.41 -11.24 4.85
N ILE A 4 4.15 -11.47 3.56
CA ILE A 4 3.38 -10.54 2.72
C ILE A 4 2.04 -11.18 2.40
N LEU A 5 0.96 -10.53 2.84
CA LEU A 5 -0.41 -10.91 2.54
C LEU A 5 -0.69 -10.72 1.05
N ASN A 6 -1.22 -11.76 0.42
CA ASN A 6 -1.55 -11.74 -1.00
C ASN A 6 -2.79 -10.86 -1.26
N ARG A 7 -3.02 -10.56 -2.55
CA ARG A 7 -4.18 -9.79 -2.99
C ARG A 7 -5.53 -10.39 -2.57
N SER A 8 -5.61 -11.71 -2.53
CA SER A 8 -6.80 -12.43 -2.05
C SER A 8 -7.05 -12.25 -0.56
N SER A 9 -6.02 -11.96 0.24
CA SER A 9 -6.17 -11.78 1.70
C SER A 9 -6.89 -10.48 2.08
N TRP A 10 -7.10 -9.57 1.12
CA TRP A 10 -7.81 -8.31 1.33
C TRP A 10 -8.90 -8.07 0.28
N ASP A 11 -9.35 -9.13 -0.41
CA ASP A 11 -10.37 -9.08 -1.48
C ASP A 11 -10.08 -8.01 -2.55
N ALA A 12 -8.82 -7.93 -2.99
CA ALA A 12 -8.44 -6.97 -4.01
C ALA A 12 -9.26 -7.15 -5.28
N GLN A 13 -9.77 -6.05 -5.83
CA GLN A 13 -10.34 -6.06 -7.18
C GLN A 13 -9.27 -6.50 -8.19
N PRO A 14 -9.67 -7.15 -9.30
CA PRO A 14 -8.75 -7.45 -10.38
C PRO A 14 -8.18 -6.15 -10.96
N TYR A 15 -6.92 -6.17 -11.36
CA TYR A 15 -6.33 -5.06 -12.11
C TYR A 15 -6.95 -5.00 -13.51
N ILE A 16 -7.10 -3.79 -14.06
CA ILE A 16 -7.52 -3.57 -15.46
C ILE A 16 -6.35 -3.88 -16.39
N SER A 17 -5.14 -3.45 -16.03
CA SER A 17 -3.91 -3.70 -16.79
C SER A 17 -2.67 -3.59 -15.89
N ARG A 18 -1.53 -4.13 -16.35
CA ARG A 18 -0.26 -4.08 -15.63
C ARG A 18 0.92 -3.96 -16.59
N GLU A 19 1.89 -3.14 -16.24
CA GLU A 19 3.19 -3.03 -16.91
C GLU A 19 4.28 -3.62 -16.03
N LYS A 20 5.15 -4.47 -16.60
CA LYS A 20 6.31 -5.02 -15.89
C LYS A 20 7.41 -3.96 -15.78
N LEU A 21 8.12 -3.96 -14.65
CA LEU A 21 9.35 -3.19 -14.51
C LEU A 21 10.39 -3.66 -15.54
N LYS A 22 10.96 -2.72 -16.29
CA LYS A 22 11.95 -3.02 -17.33
C LYS A 22 13.31 -3.45 -16.75
N THR A 23 13.58 -3.04 -15.51
CA THR A 23 14.84 -3.33 -14.83
C THR A 23 14.56 -3.75 -13.39
N LEU A 24 15.16 -4.86 -12.98
CA LEU A 24 15.18 -5.35 -11.61
C LEU A 24 16.64 -5.68 -11.22
N PRO A 25 17.06 -5.47 -9.96
CA PRO A 25 16.28 -4.84 -8.88
C PRO A 25 16.04 -3.35 -9.16
N VAL A 26 14.94 -2.81 -8.62
CA VAL A 26 14.75 -1.35 -8.62
C VAL A 26 15.78 -0.70 -7.69
N THR A 27 16.15 0.55 -7.98
CA THR A 27 17.13 1.29 -7.18
C THR A 27 16.51 2.20 -6.14
N HIS A 28 15.18 2.35 -6.15
CA HIS A 28 14.46 3.32 -5.30
C HIS A 28 13.25 2.68 -4.62
N ILE A 29 12.96 3.14 -3.41
CA ILE A 29 11.71 2.87 -2.70
C ILE A 29 11.06 4.23 -2.40
N VAL A 30 9.80 4.41 -2.78
CA VAL A 30 9.02 5.61 -2.45
C VAL A 30 8.05 5.27 -1.33
N ILE A 31 8.17 5.94 -0.20
CA ILE A 31 7.28 5.76 0.94
C ILE A 31 6.32 6.94 1.02
N ARG A 32 5.01 6.66 1.08
CA ARG A 32 4.00 7.65 1.46
C ARG A 32 3.36 7.23 2.77
N GLN A 33 3.53 8.05 3.80
CA GLN A 33 2.75 7.99 5.03
C GLN A 33 1.44 8.75 4.83
N LEU A 34 0.30 8.12 5.14
CA LEU A 34 -0.96 8.85 5.29
C LEU A 34 -1.14 9.33 6.73
N PRO A 35 -1.91 10.40 6.97
CA PRO A 35 -2.30 10.77 8.32
C PRO A 35 -2.87 9.56 9.03
N ALA A 36 -2.48 9.38 10.27
CA ALA A 36 -2.99 8.28 11.06
C ALA A 36 -4.50 8.46 11.28
N SER A 37 -5.25 7.36 11.19
CA SER A 37 -6.70 7.36 11.26
C SER A 37 -7.15 6.58 12.49
N ASN A 38 -7.99 7.21 13.31
CA ASN A 38 -8.62 6.53 14.44
C ASN A 38 -9.60 5.42 14.00
N SER A 39 -9.86 5.31 12.69
CA SER A 39 -10.71 4.28 12.11
C SER A 39 -10.01 2.93 11.92
N ILE A 40 -8.71 2.82 12.18
CA ILE A 40 -7.94 1.57 12.01
C ILE A 40 -7.66 0.99 13.39
N VAL A 41 -8.50 0.10 13.89
CA VAL A 41 -8.30 -0.51 15.22
C VAL A 41 -8.13 -2.02 15.17
N ASN A 42 -8.27 -2.62 13.98
CA ASN A 42 -8.06 -4.04 13.74
C ASN A 42 -7.71 -4.30 12.27
N GLN A 43 -7.47 -5.57 11.95
CA GLN A 43 -7.16 -6.02 10.59
C GLN A 43 -8.28 -5.75 9.57
N GLN A 44 -9.56 -5.87 9.96
CA GLN A 44 -10.69 -5.63 9.07
C GLN A 44 -10.75 -4.16 8.63
N ASP A 45 -10.40 -3.23 9.50
CA ASP A 45 -10.32 -1.81 9.18
C ASP A 45 -9.18 -1.50 8.20
N CYS A 46 -8.04 -2.19 8.37
CA CYS A 46 -6.95 -2.14 7.41
C CYS A 46 -7.40 -2.59 6.02
N ILE A 47 -8.04 -3.76 5.94
CA ILE A 47 -8.57 -4.32 4.68
C ILE A 47 -9.57 -3.34 4.06
N LYS A 48 -10.52 -2.82 4.86
CA LYS A 48 -11.52 -1.85 4.39
C LYS A 48 -10.85 -0.60 3.82
N THR A 49 -9.89 -0.02 4.54
CA THR A 49 -9.18 1.20 4.11
C THR A 49 -8.41 0.97 2.80
N ILE A 50 -7.76 -0.19 2.66
CA ILE A 50 -7.03 -0.56 1.44
C ILE A 50 -8.00 -0.74 0.26
N LYS A 51 -9.17 -1.36 0.49
CA LYS A 51 -10.21 -1.52 -0.53
C LYS A 51 -10.78 -0.17 -0.96
N ASP A 52 -11.11 0.72 -0.02
CA ASP A 52 -11.61 2.06 -0.31
C ASP A 52 -10.57 2.88 -1.11
N LEU A 53 -9.28 2.72 -0.81
CA LEU A 53 -8.19 3.34 -1.56
C LEU A 53 -8.09 2.79 -2.99
N GLN A 54 -8.18 1.47 -3.16
CA GLN A 54 -8.21 0.85 -4.50
C GLN A 54 -9.40 1.37 -5.30
N ASP A 55 -10.59 1.37 -4.70
CA ASP A 55 -11.83 1.83 -5.30
C ASP A 55 -11.75 3.28 -5.76
N SER A 56 -11.29 4.18 -4.90
CA SER A 56 -11.11 5.59 -5.25
C SER A 56 -10.11 5.74 -6.41
N GLN A 57 -8.97 5.04 -6.37
CA GLN A 57 -7.96 5.16 -7.42
C GLN A 57 -8.44 4.60 -8.78
N MET A 58 -9.17 3.49 -8.77
CA MET A 58 -9.69 2.89 -10.00
C MET A 58 -10.91 3.65 -10.53
N LYS A 59 -11.91 3.92 -9.69
CA LYS A 59 -13.19 4.51 -10.11
C LYS A 59 -13.11 6.03 -10.33
N GLN A 60 -12.40 6.75 -9.45
CA GLN A 60 -12.36 8.22 -9.50
C GLN A 60 -11.17 8.75 -10.30
N ARG A 61 -10.01 8.06 -10.24
CA ARG A 61 -8.79 8.50 -10.95
C ARG A 61 -8.53 7.73 -12.24
N GLY A 62 -9.30 6.69 -12.54
CA GLY A 62 -9.14 5.87 -13.74
C GLY A 62 -7.85 5.05 -13.76
N TRP A 63 -7.26 4.76 -12.59
CA TRP A 63 -6.02 3.97 -12.54
C TRP A 63 -6.32 2.49 -12.79
N ALA A 64 -5.34 1.78 -13.35
CA ALA A 64 -5.49 0.36 -13.67
C ALA A 64 -5.59 -0.55 -12.43
N ASP A 65 -5.11 -0.07 -11.28
CA ASP A 65 -5.08 -0.76 -9.99
C ASP A 65 -4.68 0.24 -8.90
N ILE A 66 -4.69 -0.19 -7.63
CA ILE A 66 -4.09 0.54 -6.52
C ILE A 66 -2.65 0.98 -6.87
N GLY A 67 -2.31 2.24 -6.63
CA GLY A 67 -1.08 2.84 -7.15
C GLY A 67 0.20 2.40 -6.46
N TYR A 68 0.13 1.65 -5.37
CA TYR A 68 1.30 1.24 -4.58
C TYR A 68 1.66 -0.23 -4.82
N ASN A 69 2.95 -0.56 -4.71
CA ASN A 69 3.42 -1.93 -4.81
C ASN A 69 3.11 -2.72 -3.54
N PHE A 70 3.26 -2.07 -2.38
CA PHE A 70 2.94 -2.64 -1.07
C PHE A 70 2.20 -1.62 -0.21
N LEU A 71 1.35 -2.12 0.67
CA LEU A 71 0.67 -1.33 1.68
C LEU A 71 1.03 -1.89 3.06
N LEU A 72 1.34 -1.00 3.99
CA LEU A 72 1.61 -1.32 5.38
C LEU A 72 0.45 -0.76 6.17
N CYS A 73 -0.19 -1.60 6.99
CA CYS A 73 -1.26 -1.17 7.86
C CYS A 73 -1.08 -1.79 9.24
N SER A 74 -1.38 -0.99 10.27
CA SER A 74 -1.15 -1.30 11.66
C SER A 74 -2.22 -0.63 12.52
N ASP A 75 -2.74 -1.36 13.50
CA ASP A 75 -3.56 -0.84 14.60
C ASP A 75 -2.71 -0.36 15.80
N SER A 76 -1.43 -0.72 15.82
CA SER A 76 -0.44 -0.40 16.85
C SER A 76 0.96 -0.39 16.23
N ASP A 77 1.95 0.26 16.84
CA ASP A 77 3.30 0.36 16.25
C ASP A 77 3.99 -1.01 16.08
N ASP A 78 3.65 -1.98 16.93
CA ASP A 78 4.30 -3.30 17.01
C ASP A 78 3.67 -4.39 16.13
N GLN A 79 2.47 -4.20 15.58
CA GLN A 79 1.74 -5.23 14.80
C GLN A 79 1.47 -4.79 13.35
N GLN A 80 2.53 -4.64 12.57
CA GLN A 80 2.43 -4.20 11.17
C GLN A 80 2.19 -5.36 10.21
N GLN A 81 1.15 -5.23 9.38
CA GLN A 81 0.85 -6.16 8.30
C GLN A 81 1.22 -5.58 6.94
N ILE A 82 1.84 -6.40 6.08
CA ILE A 82 2.24 -5.99 4.73
C ILE A 82 1.29 -6.63 3.71
N TYR A 83 0.56 -5.81 2.98
CA TYR A 83 -0.36 -6.20 1.93
C TYR A 83 0.26 -5.99 0.55
N ARG A 84 0.15 -6.99 -0.32
CA ARG A 84 0.57 -6.87 -1.72
C ARG A 84 -0.46 -6.04 -2.50
N GLY A 85 -0.01 -4.91 -3.03
CA GLY A 85 -0.70 -4.14 -4.07
C GLY A 85 -0.30 -4.65 -5.45
N ARG A 86 0.48 -3.85 -6.19
CA ARG A 86 1.03 -4.25 -7.50
C ARG A 86 2.19 -5.25 -7.41
N GLY A 87 2.85 -5.37 -6.25
CA GLY A 87 3.93 -6.34 -6.01
C GLY A 87 5.29 -5.94 -6.57
N TRP A 88 6.24 -6.88 -6.57
CA TRP A 88 7.67 -6.63 -6.80
C TRP A 88 8.06 -6.32 -8.24
N THR A 89 7.29 -6.80 -9.22
CA THR A 89 7.72 -6.87 -10.63
C THR A 89 6.94 -5.94 -11.55
N TYR A 90 6.04 -5.11 -11.01
CA TYR A 90 5.12 -4.28 -11.78
C TYR A 90 5.25 -2.81 -11.43
N VAL A 91 5.04 -1.95 -12.44
CA VAL A 91 5.14 -0.50 -12.34
C VAL A 91 4.04 0.07 -11.44
N GLY A 92 4.42 0.97 -10.52
CA GLY A 92 3.53 1.70 -9.63
C GLY A 92 2.77 2.87 -10.29
N ALA A 93 1.97 3.58 -9.51
CA ALA A 93 1.38 4.88 -9.85
C ALA A 93 1.46 5.86 -8.67
N HIS A 94 2.55 5.78 -7.91
CA HIS A 94 2.73 6.46 -6.62
C HIS A 94 3.64 7.69 -6.67
N CYS A 95 4.48 7.84 -7.70
CA CYS A 95 5.39 8.96 -7.87
C CYS A 95 5.67 9.25 -9.36
N ILE A 96 5.19 10.41 -9.81
CA ILE A 96 5.38 10.88 -11.20
C ILE A 96 6.89 10.94 -11.50
N GLY A 97 7.31 10.37 -12.63
CA GLY A 97 8.72 10.31 -13.04
C GLY A 97 9.57 9.22 -12.37
N TYR A 98 9.05 8.50 -11.38
CA TYR A 98 9.78 7.46 -10.65
C TYR A 98 9.12 6.08 -10.66
N ASN A 99 7.85 5.96 -11.06
CA ASN A 99 7.09 4.70 -11.06
C ASN A 99 7.80 3.51 -11.76
N PHE A 100 8.58 3.76 -12.82
CA PHE A 100 9.25 2.73 -13.63
C PHE A 100 10.60 2.27 -13.07
N LYS A 101 11.13 2.97 -12.05
CA LYS A 101 12.44 2.71 -11.44
C LYS A 101 12.39 2.56 -9.92
N SER A 102 11.18 2.47 -9.36
CA SER A 102 10.97 2.41 -7.92
C SER A 102 9.80 1.52 -7.53
N LEU A 103 9.81 1.06 -6.29
CA LEU A 103 8.67 0.42 -5.66
C LEU A 103 8.02 1.36 -4.65
N GLY A 104 6.70 1.51 -4.73
CA GLY A 104 5.92 2.33 -3.83
C GLY A 104 5.41 1.55 -2.63
N LYS A 105 5.56 2.13 -1.44
CA LYS A 105 4.97 1.65 -0.20
C LYS A 105 4.05 2.71 0.40
N ASN A 106 2.82 2.36 0.73
CA ASN A 106 1.91 3.24 1.46
C ASN A 106 1.77 2.77 2.91
N LYS A 107 1.95 3.67 3.88
CA LYS A 107 1.86 3.35 5.31
C LYS A 107 0.60 4.00 5.91
N LEU A 108 -0.24 3.15 6.49
CA LEU A 108 -1.47 3.46 7.21
C LEU A 108 -1.23 3.16 8.69
N LEU A 109 -1.60 4.08 9.58
CA LEU A 109 -1.37 3.97 11.02
C LEU A 109 -2.61 4.39 11.81
N PHE A 110 -2.76 3.83 13.00
CA PHE A 110 -3.64 4.30 14.06
C PHE A 110 -2.89 5.23 15.01
N LEU A 111 -3.55 6.24 15.59
CA LEU A 111 -2.98 7.02 16.69
C LEU A 111 -3.44 6.40 18.02
N THR A 112 -2.63 5.55 18.62
CA THR A 112 -2.62 5.51 20.09
C THR A 112 -1.95 6.80 20.56
N SER A 113 -2.42 7.41 21.65
CA SER A 113 -1.77 8.57 22.25
C SER A 113 -0.26 8.36 22.24
N LEU A 114 0.49 9.28 21.63
CA LEU A 114 1.94 9.31 21.73
C LEU A 114 2.28 9.26 23.22
N SER A 115 2.71 8.12 23.74
CA SER A 115 3.56 8.15 24.91
C SER A 115 4.85 8.79 24.41
N ASN A 116 4.93 10.11 24.60
CA ASN A 116 6.16 10.85 24.48
C ASN A 116 7.22 10.09 25.27
N THR A 117 8.12 9.42 24.58
CA THR A 117 9.39 9.01 25.15
C THR A 117 10.42 9.31 24.09
N PHE A 118 11.37 10.15 24.52
CA PHE A 118 12.20 11.08 23.76
C PHE A 118 13.05 10.44 22.66
#